data_AF-A0A843KU56-F1
#
_entry.id   AF-A0A843KU56-F1
#
_cell.length_a   1.000
_cell.length_b   1.000
_cell.length_c   1.000
_cell.angle_alpha   90.00
_cell.angle_beta   90.00
_cell.angle_gamma   90.00
#
_symmetry.space_group_name_H-M   'P 1'
#
loop_
_entity.id
_entity.type
_entity.pdbx_description
1 polymer ?
#
loop_
_entity_poly.entity_id
_entity_poly.type
_entity_poly.pdbx_seq_one_letter_code
_entity_poly.pdbx_strand_id
1 'polypeptide(L)'
;EREVALYSYLMGGNVDLGRCPYAHNALRAGVREMLNAYAWEHPATRHALVNLGDELAGLNTGQKCGLHPCERCGEPCGNVCRSCQILSEVTGNDR
;
A
#
# COMPACT_ATOMS: atom_id res chain seq x y z
N GLU A 1 -8.71 -2.56 -10.99
CA GLU A 1 -9.01 -3.91 -10.46
C GLU A 1 -9.93 -4.72 -11.37
N ARG A 2 -11.07 -4.17 -11.85
CA ARG A 2 -12.06 -4.89 -12.70
C ARG A 2 -11.46 -5.63 -13.90
N GLU A 3 -10.61 -4.97 -14.68
CA GLU A 3 -10.01 -5.55 -15.89
C GLU A 3 -9.07 -6.72 -15.56
N VAL A 4 -8.24 -6.57 -14.52
CA VAL A 4 -7.35 -7.63 -14.04
C VAL A 4 -8.17 -8.83 -13.55
N ALA A 5 -9.25 -8.61 -12.78
CA ALA A 5 -10.12 -9.68 -12.32
C ALA A 5 -10.79 -10.44 -13.48
N LEU A 6 -11.28 -9.71 -14.49
CA LEU A 6 -11.87 -10.32 -15.69
C LEU A 6 -10.83 -11.13 -16.47
N TYR A 7 -9.64 -10.57 -16.69
CA TYR A 7 -8.57 -11.26 -17.39
C TYR A 7 -8.16 -12.55 -16.69
N SER A 8 -7.96 -12.50 -15.37
CA SER A 8 -7.60 -13.68 -14.58
C SER A 8 -8.67 -14.76 -14.63
N TYR A 9 -9.96 -14.38 -14.62
CA TYR A 9 -11.05 -15.33 -14.77
C TYR A 9 -11.05 -16.00 -16.15
N LEU A 10 -10.82 -15.23 -17.21
CA LEU A 10 -10.82 -15.73 -18.59
C LEU A 10 -9.61 -16.60 -18.91
N MET A 11 -8.42 -16.25 -18.38
CA MET A 11 -7.15 -16.88 -18.76
C MET A 11 -6.60 -17.85 -17.72
N GLY A 12 -6.85 -17.60 -16.44
CA GLY A 12 -6.26 -18.34 -15.32
C GLY A 12 -7.22 -19.31 -14.62
N GLY A 13 -8.50 -19.33 -14.98
CA GLY A 13 -9.50 -20.18 -14.33
C GLY A 13 -9.83 -19.73 -12.90
N ASN A 14 -9.94 -20.68 -11.96
CA ASN A 14 -10.33 -20.38 -10.58
C ASN A 14 -9.18 -19.68 -9.82
N VAL A 15 -9.42 -18.43 -9.46
CA VAL A 15 -8.55 -17.63 -8.58
C VAL A 15 -9.03 -17.77 -7.14
N ASP A 16 -8.11 -18.03 -6.20
CA ASP A 16 -8.44 -17.94 -4.78
C ASP A 16 -8.72 -16.48 -4.41
N LEU A 17 -9.96 -16.22 -3.99
CA LEU A 17 -10.44 -14.91 -3.55
C LEU A 17 -10.45 -14.77 -2.02
N GLY A 18 -9.75 -15.67 -1.33
CA GLY A 18 -9.53 -15.63 0.11
C GLY A 18 -9.05 -14.25 0.55
N ARG A 19 -9.75 -13.67 1.53
CA ARG A 19 -9.37 -12.39 2.14
C ARG A 19 -8.98 -12.63 3.59
N CYS A 20 -7.95 -11.92 4.05
CA CYS A 20 -7.63 -11.85 5.47
C CYS A 20 -8.88 -11.39 6.26
N PRO A 21 -9.25 -12.06 7.36
CA PRO A 21 -10.44 -11.70 8.13
C PRO A 21 -10.38 -10.26 8.66
N TYR A 22 -9.20 -9.70 8.86
CA TYR A 22 -9.01 -8.31 9.31
C TYR A 22 -9.03 -7.27 8.17
N ALA A 23 -9.03 -7.69 6.91
CA ALA A 23 -8.93 -6.77 5.77
C ALA A 23 -10.19 -5.91 5.53
N HIS A 24 -11.35 -6.33 6.04
CA HIS A 24 -12.61 -5.64 5.80
C HIS A 24 -12.69 -4.25 6.48
N ASN A 25 -12.01 -4.07 7.62
CA ASN A 25 -11.96 -2.79 8.36
C ASN A 25 -10.84 -1.86 7.88
N ALA A 26 -10.07 -2.24 6.86
CA ALA A 26 -9.00 -1.41 6.37
C ALA A 26 -9.58 -0.15 5.69
N LEU A 27 -9.04 1.02 6.03
CA LEU A 27 -9.37 2.32 5.39
C LEU A 27 -9.38 2.23 3.86
N ARG A 28 -8.46 1.43 3.29
CA ARG A 28 -8.35 1.19 1.85
C ARG A 28 -9.66 0.69 1.23
N ALA A 29 -10.46 -0.11 1.94
CA ALA A 29 -11.73 -0.61 1.42
C ALA A 29 -12.72 0.53 1.18
N GLY A 30 -12.91 1.42 2.16
CA GLY A 30 -13.78 2.59 2.03
C GLY A 30 -13.31 3.57 0.95
N VAL A 31 -12.00 3.85 0.89
CA VAL A 31 -11.43 4.71 -0.16
C VAL A 31 -11.67 4.11 -1.56
N ARG A 32 -11.50 2.79 -1.72
CA ARG A 32 -11.76 2.10 -2.99
C ARG A 32 -13.23 2.21 -3.39
N GLU A 33 -14.17 2.05 -2.46
CA GLU A 33 -15.61 2.20 -2.73
C GLU A 33 -15.96 3.61 -3.21
N MET A 34 -15.45 4.64 -2.52
CA MET A 34 -15.64 6.04 -2.92
C MET A 34 -15.10 6.30 -4.33
N LEU A 35 -13.86 5.86 -4.61
CA LEU A 35 -13.26 6.01 -5.94
C LEU A 35 -14.01 5.22 -7.01
N ASN A 36 -14.57 4.06 -6.65
CA ASN A 36 -15.34 3.25 -7.59
C ASN A 36 -16.66 3.88 -7.97
N ALA A 37 -17.37 4.48 -7.01
CA ALA A 37 -18.61 5.22 -7.27
C ALA A 37 -18.33 6.42 -8.17
N TYR A 38 -17.34 7.25 -7.83
CA TYR A 38 -17.03 8.44 -8.62
C TYR A 38 -16.56 8.11 -10.04
N ALA A 39 -15.68 7.12 -10.17
CA ALA A 39 -15.16 6.72 -11.47
C ALA A 39 -16.11 5.83 -12.28
N TRP A 40 -17.31 5.52 -11.75
CA TRP A 40 -18.41 4.99 -12.54
C TRP A 40 -19.04 6.09 -13.39
N GLU A 41 -19.22 7.28 -12.81
CA GLU A 41 -19.73 8.47 -13.50
C GLU A 41 -18.64 9.15 -14.35
N HIS A 42 -17.38 9.05 -13.92
CA HIS A 42 -16.23 9.66 -14.57
C HIS A 42 -15.11 8.63 -14.83
N PRO A 43 -15.18 7.86 -15.94
CA PRO A 43 -14.29 6.71 -16.17
C PRO A 43 -12.80 7.03 -16.13
N ALA A 44 -12.40 8.24 -16.55
CA ALA A 44 -11.00 8.66 -16.61
C ALA A 44 -10.39 9.01 -15.24
N THR A 45 -11.19 9.16 -14.18
CA THR A 45 -10.70 9.70 -12.90
C THR A 45 -9.59 8.87 -12.28
N ARG A 46 -9.67 7.54 -12.35
CA ARG A 46 -8.64 6.68 -11.75
C ARG A 46 -7.26 6.98 -12.33
N HIS A 47 -7.16 7.10 -13.64
CA HIS A 47 -5.91 7.42 -14.33
C HIS A 47 -5.48 8.87 -14.07
N ALA A 48 -6.42 9.82 -14.08
CA ALA A 48 -6.12 11.22 -13.78
C ALA A 48 -5.52 11.40 -12.37
N LEU A 49 -6.04 10.70 -11.37
CA LEU A 49 -5.53 10.74 -9.99
C LEU A 49 -4.13 10.13 -9.87
N VAL A 50 -3.85 9.03 -10.58
CA VAL A 50 -2.50 8.43 -10.58
C VAL A 50 -1.50 9.39 -11.24
N ASN A 51 -1.83 9.93 -12.40
CA ASN A 51 -0.98 10.88 -13.11
C ASN A 51 -0.69 12.13 -12.26
N LEU A 52 -1.71 12.67 -11.59
CA LEU A 52 -1.55 13.77 -10.64
C LEU A 52 -0.59 13.39 -9.51
N GLY A 53 -0.69 12.18 -8.97
CA GLY A 53 0.22 11.67 -7.94
C GLY A 53 1.67 11.64 -8.41
N ASP A 54 1.91 11.16 -9.63
CA ASP A 54 3.24 11.09 -10.24
C ASP A 54 3.82 12.50 -10.51
N GLU A 55 3.00 13.42 -11.01
CA GLU A 55 3.37 14.82 -11.21
C GLU A 55 3.77 15.48 -9.88
N LEU A 56 2.95 15.30 -8.82
CA LEU A 56 3.24 15.83 -7.49
C LEU A 56 4.50 15.21 -6.87
N ALA A 57 4.74 13.91 -7.10
CA ALA A 57 5.96 13.24 -6.65
C ALA A 57 7.21 13.84 -7.33
N GLY A 58 7.12 14.20 -8.62
CA GLY A 58 8.20 14.88 -9.34
C GLY A 58 8.52 16.28 -8.81
N LEU A 59 7.53 16.99 -8.25
CA LEU A 59 7.72 18.30 -7.62
C LEU A 59 8.37 18.19 -6.23
N ASN A 60 8.14 17.09 -5.53
CA ASN A 60 8.68 16.86 -4.20
C ASN A 60 10.07 16.24 -4.27
N THR A 61 11.10 17.08 -4.37
CA THR A 61 12.51 16.70 -4.27
C THR A 61 12.95 16.45 -2.83
N GLY A 62 12.07 15.81 -2.03
CA GLY A 62 12.22 15.61 -0.60
C GLY A 62 13.65 15.28 -0.19
N GLN A 63 14.07 15.83 0.96
CA GLN A 63 15.43 15.67 1.47
C GLN A 63 15.79 14.18 1.46
N LYS A 64 16.84 13.81 0.72
CA LYS A 64 17.36 12.44 0.73
C LYS A 64 17.90 12.16 2.12
N CYS A 65 17.06 11.63 3.00
CA CYS A 65 17.53 11.06 4.26
C CYS A 65 18.45 9.90 3.91
N GLY A 66 19.67 9.91 4.45
CA GLY A 66 20.59 8.79 4.32
C GLY A 66 19.92 7.54 4.87
N LEU A 67 19.79 6.50 4.03
CA LEU A 67 19.38 5.19 4.48
C LEU A 67 20.62 4.49 5.06
N HIS A 68 20.53 4.06 6.30
CA HIS A 68 21.53 3.29 7.02
C HIS A 68 20.94 1.93 7.42
N PRO A 69 21.77 0.88 7.54
CA PRO A 69 21.27 -0.43 7.96
C PRO A 69 20.74 -0.39 9.41
N CYS A 70 19.62 -1.04 9.65
CA CYS A 70 19.04 -1.20 10.99
C CYS A 70 20.03 -1.91 11.92
N GLU A 71 20.30 -1.33 13.10
CA GLU A 71 21.23 -1.91 14.09
C GLU A 71 20.81 -3.31 14.59
N ARG A 72 19.53 -3.69 14.46
CA ARG A 72 18.99 -4.98 14.94
C ARG A 72 18.85 -6.06 13.88
N CYS A 73 18.49 -5.70 12.65
CA CYS A 73 18.20 -6.67 11.58
C CYS A 73 18.94 -6.41 10.26
N GLY A 74 19.64 -5.28 10.12
CA GLY A 74 20.38 -4.92 8.90
C GLY A 74 19.56 -4.32 7.75
N GLU A 75 18.22 -4.32 7.83
CA GLU A 75 17.35 -3.75 6.79
C GLU A 75 17.52 -2.22 6.64
N PRO A 76 17.36 -1.65 5.43
CA PRO A 76 17.59 -0.22 5.19
C PRO A 76 16.55 0.64 5.91
N CYS A 77 17.01 1.52 6.81
CA CYS A 77 16.19 2.45 7.56
C CYS A 77 17.00 3.69 8.00
N GLY A 78 16.55 4.41 9.04
CA GLY A 78 17.39 5.42 9.71
C GLY A 78 18.27 4.77 10.78
N ASN A 79 17.70 4.50 11.95
CA ASN A 79 18.41 3.88 13.08
C ASN A 79 17.89 2.45 13.35
N VAL A 80 16.69 2.33 13.89
CA VAL A 80 16.00 1.05 14.13
C VAL A 80 14.72 1.02 13.29
N CYS A 81 14.52 -0.03 12.50
CA CYS A 81 13.38 -0.13 11.59
C CYS A 81 12.05 -0.28 12.36
N ARG A 82 10.94 0.13 11.73
CA ARG A 82 9.61 0.09 12.38
C ARG A 82 9.21 -1.33 12.80
N SER A 83 9.58 -2.35 12.03
CA SER A 83 9.32 -3.74 12.39
C SER A 83 10.03 -4.14 13.69
N CYS A 84 11.31 -3.81 13.86
CA CYS A 84 12.03 -4.09 15.10
C CYS A 84 11.46 -3.33 16.29
N GLN A 85 11.02 -2.08 16.11
CA GLN A 85 10.35 -1.29 17.16
C GLN A 85 9.05 -1.94 17.62
N ILE A 86 8.19 -2.36 16.68
CA ILE A 86 6.94 -3.06 17.01
C ILE A 86 7.24 -4.37 17.75
N LEU A 87 8.25 -5.12 17.31
CA LEU A 87 8.63 -6.36 17.99
C LEU A 87 9.09 -6.11 19.43
N SER A 88 9.88 -5.05 19.70
CA SER A 88 10.26 -4.73 21.09
C SER A 88 9.06 -4.33 21.95
N GLU A 89 8.11 -3.57 21.39
CA GLU A 89 6.86 -3.18 22.07
C GLU A 89 6.03 -4.42 22.46
N VAL A 90 5.98 -5.44 21.58
CA VAL A 90 5.18 -6.66 21.79
C VAL A 90 5.91 -7.68 22.68
N THR A 91 7.24 -7.80 22.60
CA THR A 91 8.00 -8.79 23.37
C THR A 91 8.44 -8.29 24.75
N GLY A 92 8.24 -7.01 25.07
CA GLY A 92 8.52 -6.45 26.41
C GLY A 92 10.00 -6.41 26.78
N ASN A 93 10.89 -6.25 25.79
CA ASN A 93 12.35 -6.27 26.00
C ASN A 93 12.93 -4.90 26.41
N ASP A 94 12.07 -3.95 26.78
CA ASP A 94 12.41 -2.63 27.35
C ASP A 94 12.24 -2.65 28.89
N ARG A 95 12.87 -3.62 29.56
CA ARG A 95 13.13 -3.62 31.00
C ARG A 95 14.62 -3.79 31.27
#